data_AF-A0A087C776-F1
#
_entry.id   AF-A0A087C776-F1
#
_cell.length_a   1.000
_cell.length_b   1.000
_cell.length_c   1.000
_cell.angle_alpha   90.00
_cell.angle_beta   90.00
_cell.angle_gamma   90.00
#
_symmetry.space_group_name_H-M   'P 1'
#
loop_
_entity.id
_entity.type
_entity.pdbx_description
1 polymer ?
#
loop_
_entity_poly.entity_id
_entity_poly.type
_entity_poly.pdbx_seq_one_letter_code
_entity_poly.pdbx_strand_id
1 'polypeptide(L)'
;MTATQAQCGSISASTLGLPDATAVPRQKGTLPTAMFYARTPVSSKLKQRFVNDIEAITMLAMLRPTNTGIAGTPKLEEILVMGVRHSSAAAPIEVLDHIAGLRRSGIVFVCVRDRPSDEPSSQQASGHTEHGREPQRQEAALAMRRLMPGKPGHPQQTAVLVGPWRPADAMRLELHGADFGALWDSLCSQAVLDSTDGADFDGRWAARAHIETLRAQEAKLTKDHARAKQPAQRNEIYAKLHKIRTELGRLDQR
;
A
#
# COMPACT_ATOMS: atom_id res chain seq x y z
N MET A 1 -18.79 7.14 -27.96
CA MET A 1 -19.13 7.15 -26.52
C MET A 1 -18.09 6.32 -25.78
N THR A 2 -17.21 6.94 -25.00
CA THR A 2 -16.27 6.23 -24.13
C THR A 2 -17.07 5.47 -23.08
N ALA A 3 -16.86 4.15 -22.99
CA ALA A 3 -17.55 3.33 -22.00
C ALA A 3 -17.19 3.81 -20.59
N THR A 4 -18.20 3.96 -19.73
CA THR A 4 -17.96 4.39 -18.33
C THR A 4 -17.17 3.33 -17.58
N GLN A 5 -16.01 3.70 -17.04
CA GLN A 5 -15.13 2.82 -16.27
C GLN A 5 -15.64 2.58 -14.85
N ALA A 6 -15.22 1.47 -14.25
CA ALA A 6 -15.41 1.17 -12.84
C ALA A 6 -14.67 2.17 -11.95
N GLN A 7 -15.26 2.46 -10.78
CA GLN A 7 -14.77 3.48 -9.86
C GLN A 7 -14.92 3.04 -8.40
N CYS A 8 -13.93 3.39 -7.58
CA CYS A 8 -13.96 3.29 -6.13
C CYS A 8 -13.77 4.71 -5.56
N GLY A 9 -14.86 5.34 -5.12
CA GLY A 9 -14.86 6.78 -4.86
C GLY A 9 -14.55 7.57 -6.14
N SER A 10 -13.61 8.51 -6.06
CA SER A 10 -13.12 9.29 -7.21
C SER A 10 -12.09 8.55 -8.09
N ILE A 11 -11.69 7.32 -7.73
CA ILE A 11 -10.60 6.60 -8.41
C ILE A 11 -11.15 5.61 -9.44
N SER A 12 -10.65 5.69 -10.68
CA SER A 12 -10.79 4.71 -11.77
C SER A 12 -9.41 4.29 -12.31
N ALA A 13 -9.39 3.38 -13.30
CA ALA A 13 -8.17 3.06 -14.04
C ALA A 13 -7.54 4.32 -14.67
N SER A 14 -8.34 5.16 -15.34
CA SER A 14 -7.85 6.38 -15.98
C SER A 14 -7.30 7.41 -14.99
N THR A 15 -7.91 7.62 -13.82
CA THR A 15 -7.38 8.56 -12.82
C THR A 15 -6.07 8.07 -12.21
N LEU A 16 -5.84 6.75 -12.19
CA LEU A 16 -4.56 6.15 -11.80
C LEU A 16 -3.50 6.27 -12.91
N GLY A 17 -3.83 6.75 -14.11
CA GLY A 17 -2.90 6.81 -15.24
C GLY A 17 -2.76 5.49 -16.01
N LEU A 18 -3.63 4.51 -15.74
CA LEU A 18 -3.61 3.22 -16.44
C LEU A 18 -4.24 3.35 -17.85
N PRO A 19 -3.75 2.59 -18.85
CA PRO A 19 -4.33 2.61 -20.19
C PRO A 19 -5.79 2.16 -20.20
N ASP A 20 -6.62 2.76 -21.07
CA ASP A 20 -8.04 2.43 -21.21
C ASP A 20 -8.29 0.94 -21.52
N ALA A 21 -7.36 0.30 -22.23
CA ALA A 21 -7.43 -1.13 -22.55
C ALA A 21 -7.35 -2.05 -21.32
N THR A 22 -6.91 -1.52 -20.17
CA THR A 22 -6.85 -2.22 -18.88
C THR A 22 -8.10 -2.00 -18.03
N ALA A 23 -8.87 -0.96 -18.33
CA ALA A 23 -9.97 -0.51 -17.50
C ALA A 23 -11.14 -1.49 -17.51
N VAL A 24 -11.69 -1.77 -16.33
CA VAL A 24 -12.90 -2.59 -16.21
C VAL A 24 -14.14 -1.71 -16.41
N PRO A 25 -15.11 -2.12 -17.25
CA PRO A 25 -16.37 -1.40 -17.40
C PRO A 25 -17.15 -1.31 -16.09
N ARG A 26 -17.83 -0.18 -15.84
CA ARG A 26 -18.57 0.06 -14.59
C ARG A 26 -19.51 -1.08 -14.21
N GLN A 27 -20.24 -1.64 -15.18
CA GLN A 27 -21.21 -2.71 -14.92
C GLN A 27 -20.56 -4.03 -14.45
N LYS A 28 -19.25 -4.21 -14.67
CA LYS A 28 -18.50 -5.43 -14.34
C LYS A 28 -17.51 -5.23 -13.18
N GLY A 29 -17.41 -4.00 -12.66
CA GLY A 29 -16.41 -3.65 -11.65
C GLY A 29 -16.79 -4.04 -10.22
N THR A 30 -18.05 -3.88 -9.83
CA THR A 30 -18.45 -4.11 -8.43
C THR A 30 -18.43 -5.60 -8.08
N LEU A 31 -17.71 -5.94 -7.01
CA LEU A 31 -17.58 -7.30 -6.52
C LEU A 31 -18.34 -7.45 -5.20
N PRO A 32 -19.30 -8.39 -5.08
CA PRO A 32 -20.02 -8.59 -3.82
C PRO A 32 -19.07 -8.97 -2.69
N THR A 33 -19.00 -8.18 -1.61
CA THR A 33 -18.07 -8.41 -0.48
C THR A 33 -18.14 -9.84 0.08
N ALA A 34 -19.35 -10.42 0.11
CA ALA A 34 -19.58 -11.80 0.54
C ALA A 34 -18.79 -12.86 -0.25
N MET A 35 -18.42 -12.59 -1.51
CA MET A 35 -17.66 -13.54 -2.32
C MET A 35 -16.27 -13.85 -1.75
N PHE A 36 -15.72 -12.96 -0.93
CA PHE A 36 -14.39 -13.10 -0.35
C PHE A 36 -14.37 -13.89 0.96
N TYR A 37 -15.51 -14.07 1.62
CA TYR A 37 -15.56 -14.77 2.92
C TYR A 37 -16.62 -15.88 3.02
N ALA A 38 -17.54 -16.00 2.06
CA ALA A 38 -18.61 -16.99 2.13
C ALA A 38 -18.16 -18.41 1.72
N ARG A 39 -17.19 -18.53 0.82
CA ARG A 39 -16.77 -19.83 0.23
C ARG A 39 -15.54 -20.43 0.91
N THR A 40 -14.81 -19.65 1.68
CA THR A 40 -13.59 -20.08 2.37
C THR A 40 -13.80 -19.89 3.87
N PRO A 41 -13.45 -20.87 4.72
CA PRO A 41 -13.51 -20.68 6.16
C PRO A 41 -12.71 -19.44 6.58
N VAL A 42 -13.36 -18.50 7.25
CA VAL A 42 -12.74 -17.33 7.85
C VAL A 42 -13.07 -17.28 9.34
N SER A 43 -12.19 -16.68 10.14
CA SER A 43 -12.48 -16.45 11.55
C SER A 43 -13.65 -15.47 11.70
N SER A 44 -14.38 -15.57 12.81
CA SER A 44 -15.46 -14.61 13.14
C SER A 44 -14.95 -13.17 13.17
N LYS A 45 -13.72 -12.96 13.67
CA LYS A 45 -13.05 -11.66 13.68
C LYS A 45 -12.85 -11.11 12.27
N LEU A 46 -12.29 -11.92 11.35
CA LEU A 46 -12.07 -11.49 9.96
C LEU A 46 -13.40 -11.23 9.24
N LYS A 47 -14.42 -12.07 9.46
CA LYS A 47 -15.76 -11.84 8.91
C LYS A 47 -16.36 -10.52 9.41
N GLN A 48 -16.20 -10.19 10.69
CA GLN A 48 -16.63 -8.90 11.24
C GLN A 48 -15.90 -7.73 10.58
N ARG A 49 -14.59 -7.85 10.31
CA ARG A 49 -13.84 -6.81 9.57
C ARG A 49 -14.43 -6.58 8.18
N PHE A 50 -14.75 -7.64 7.44
CA PHE A 50 -15.42 -7.51 6.14
C PHE A 50 -16.78 -6.79 6.22
N VAL A 51 -17.57 -7.07 7.26
CA VAL A 51 -18.93 -6.54 7.38
C VAL A 51 -18.96 -5.10 7.90
N ASN A 52 -18.07 -4.78 8.84
CA ASN A 52 -18.11 -3.51 9.56
C ASN A 52 -17.24 -2.43 8.91
N ASP A 53 -16.10 -2.84 8.36
CA ASP A 53 -15.07 -1.88 7.94
C ASP A 53 -15.10 -1.65 6.42
N ILE A 54 -15.56 -2.62 5.63
CA ILE A 54 -15.52 -2.58 4.16
C ILE A 54 -16.88 -2.18 3.58
N GLU A 55 -16.91 -1.04 2.88
CA GLU A 55 -18.11 -0.52 2.23
C GLU A 55 -18.31 -1.12 0.83
N ALA A 56 -17.23 -1.20 0.05
CA ALA A 56 -17.29 -1.72 -1.31
C ALA A 56 -15.93 -2.24 -1.78
N ILE A 57 -15.97 -3.23 -2.67
CA ILE A 57 -14.80 -3.72 -3.40
C ILE A 57 -15.10 -3.62 -4.89
N THR A 58 -14.18 -3.02 -5.64
CA THR A 58 -14.37 -2.74 -7.07
C THR A 58 -13.13 -3.14 -7.85
N MET A 59 -13.28 -3.95 -8.88
CA MET A 59 -12.24 -4.18 -9.88
C MET A 59 -12.13 -2.94 -10.76
N LEU A 60 -11.00 -2.23 -10.69
CA LEU A 60 -10.74 -1.01 -11.44
C LEU A 60 -10.07 -1.32 -12.79
N ALA A 61 -9.06 -2.19 -12.76
CA ALA A 61 -8.30 -2.58 -13.95
C ALA A 61 -7.83 -4.04 -13.86
N MET A 62 -7.55 -4.62 -15.02
CA MET A 62 -6.93 -5.94 -15.18
C MET A 62 -5.80 -5.84 -16.21
N LEU A 63 -4.58 -5.95 -15.73
CA LEU A 63 -3.34 -5.87 -16.51
C LEU A 63 -3.00 -7.27 -17.00
N ARG A 64 -2.89 -7.43 -18.31
CA ARG A 64 -2.53 -8.67 -18.99
C ARG A 64 -1.54 -8.37 -20.13
N PRO A 65 -0.75 -9.35 -20.60
CA PRO A 65 0.17 -9.11 -21.70
C PRO A 65 -0.52 -8.55 -22.95
N THR A 66 -1.74 -9.02 -23.23
CA THR A 66 -2.55 -8.62 -24.39
C THR A 66 -3.01 -7.16 -24.38
N ASN A 67 -3.07 -6.48 -23.22
CA ASN A 67 -3.55 -5.11 -23.12
C ASN A 67 -2.53 -4.11 -22.53
N THR A 68 -1.37 -4.60 -22.11
CA THR A 68 -0.25 -3.77 -21.63
C THR A 68 0.93 -3.76 -22.59
N GLY A 69 1.07 -4.78 -23.44
CA GLY A 69 2.26 -4.97 -24.28
C GLY A 69 3.49 -5.48 -23.51
N ILE A 70 3.35 -5.77 -22.21
CA ILE A 70 4.43 -6.30 -21.35
C ILE A 70 4.26 -7.82 -21.22
N ALA A 71 5.33 -8.58 -21.41
CA ALA A 71 5.26 -10.05 -21.36
C ALA A 71 4.88 -10.56 -19.96
N GLY A 72 4.07 -11.61 -19.89
CA GLY A 72 3.75 -12.30 -18.64
C GLY A 72 4.93 -13.15 -18.15
N THR A 73 4.85 -13.66 -16.92
CA THR A 73 5.77 -14.68 -16.40
C THR A 73 4.99 -15.94 -16.00
N PRO A 74 5.61 -17.13 -15.94
CA PRO A 74 4.92 -18.34 -15.48
C PRO A 74 4.34 -18.26 -14.07
N LYS A 75 4.84 -17.34 -13.24
CA LYS A 75 4.37 -17.12 -11.87
C LYS A 75 3.33 -16.01 -11.77
N LEU A 76 3.23 -15.14 -12.78
CA LEU A 76 2.39 -13.96 -12.77
C LEU A 76 1.95 -13.62 -14.19
N GLU A 77 0.76 -14.09 -14.55
CA GLU A 77 0.16 -13.93 -15.88
C GLU A 77 -0.78 -12.70 -15.96
N GLU A 78 -1.27 -12.25 -14.80
CA GLU A 78 -2.14 -11.08 -14.69
C GLU A 78 -1.90 -10.33 -13.37
N ILE A 79 -2.13 -9.01 -13.40
CA ILE A 79 -2.16 -8.16 -12.20
C ILE A 79 -3.52 -7.47 -12.14
N LEU A 80 -4.20 -7.60 -11.00
CA LEU A 80 -5.49 -6.97 -10.75
C LEU A 80 -5.29 -5.65 -10.01
N VAL A 81 -6.10 -4.65 -10.33
CA VAL A 81 -6.16 -3.39 -9.58
C VAL A 81 -7.54 -3.29 -8.96
N MET A 82 -7.60 -3.33 -7.63
CA MET A 82 -8.84 -3.40 -6.87
C MET A 82 -8.97 -2.20 -5.94
N GLY A 83 -10.01 -1.40 -6.14
CA GLY A 83 -10.43 -0.40 -5.17
C GLY A 83 -11.12 -1.05 -3.98
N VAL A 84 -10.75 -0.63 -2.77
CA VAL A 84 -11.37 -1.07 -1.51
C VAL A 84 -11.81 0.15 -0.74
N ARG A 85 -13.12 0.45 -0.75
CA ARG A 85 -13.68 1.54 0.04
C ARG A 85 -13.93 1.05 1.45
N HIS A 86 -13.45 1.79 2.45
CA HIS A 86 -13.56 1.40 3.85
C HIS A 86 -13.65 2.61 4.78
N SER A 87 -14.14 2.38 6.00
CA SER A 87 -14.37 3.41 7.03
C SER A 87 -13.29 3.45 8.12
N SER A 88 -12.35 2.50 8.12
CA SER A 88 -11.30 2.41 9.15
C SER A 88 -10.19 3.49 9.04
N ALA A 89 -9.68 3.92 10.19
CA ALA A 89 -8.58 4.90 10.30
C ALA A 89 -7.21 4.37 9.81
N ALA A 90 -7.05 3.06 9.66
CA ALA A 90 -5.90 2.43 9.02
C ALA A 90 -6.38 1.55 7.86
N ALA A 91 -5.46 1.20 6.96
CA ALA A 91 -5.78 0.26 5.89
C ALA A 91 -6.21 -1.11 6.48
N PRO A 92 -7.21 -1.78 5.91
CA PRO A 92 -7.77 -3.01 6.46
C PRO A 92 -6.89 -4.24 6.14
N ILE A 93 -5.67 -4.28 6.69
CA ILE A 93 -4.61 -5.24 6.34
C ILE A 93 -5.08 -6.70 6.35
N GLU A 94 -5.81 -7.13 7.39
CA GLU A 94 -6.30 -8.52 7.51
C GLU A 94 -7.24 -8.91 6.35
N VAL A 95 -8.05 -7.95 5.87
CA VAL A 95 -8.95 -8.15 4.72
C VAL A 95 -8.15 -8.22 3.42
N LEU A 96 -7.19 -7.31 3.22
CA LEU A 96 -6.37 -7.28 2.00
C LEU A 96 -5.52 -8.55 1.85
N ASP A 97 -4.89 -9.00 2.94
CA ASP A 97 -4.10 -10.24 2.95
C ASP A 97 -4.95 -11.44 2.57
N HIS A 98 -6.16 -11.53 3.13
CA HIS A 98 -7.12 -12.58 2.81
C HIS A 98 -7.55 -12.56 1.35
N ILE A 99 -7.98 -11.40 0.82
CA ILE A 99 -8.39 -11.27 -0.59
C ILE A 99 -7.25 -11.67 -1.54
N ALA A 100 -6.04 -11.18 -1.29
CA ALA A 100 -4.87 -11.53 -2.09
C ALA A 100 -4.49 -13.02 -1.97
N GLY A 101 -4.78 -13.66 -0.84
CA GLY A 101 -4.57 -15.10 -0.67
C GLY A 101 -5.53 -16.01 -1.43
N LEU A 102 -6.65 -15.49 -1.93
CA LEU A 102 -7.61 -16.27 -2.71
C LEU A 102 -7.20 -16.45 -4.17
N ARG A 103 -6.15 -15.77 -4.64
CA ARG A 103 -5.73 -15.77 -6.04
C ARG A 103 -4.22 -15.95 -6.18
N ARG A 104 -3.80 -16.47 -7.34
CA ARG A 104 -2.39 -16.52 -7.75
C ARG A 104 -1.93 -15.23 -8.45
N SER A 105 -2.87 -14.41 -8.91
CA SER A 105 -2.60 -13.10 -9.50
C SER A 105 -2.05 -12.11 -8.47
N GLY A 106 -1.16 -11.23 -8.88
CA GLY A 106 -0.79 -10.05 -8.10
C GLY A 106 -1.99 -9.10 -7.99
N ILE A 107 -2.18 -8.49 -6.83
CA ILE A 107 -3.26 -7.51 -6.62
C ILE A 107 -2.67 -6.21 -6.07
N VAL A 108 -2.85 -5.13 -6.82
CA VAL A 108 -2.67 -3.75 -6.34
C VAL A 108 -4.00 -3.32 -5.73
N PHE A 109 -4.04 -3.14 -4.42
CA PHE A 109 -5.18 -2.54 -3.74
C PHE A 109 -5.05 -1.03 -3.74
N VAL A 110 -6.16 -0.35 -4.00
CA VAL A 110 -6.32 1.09 -3.77
C VAL A 110 -7.33 1.24 -2.64
N CYS A 111 -6.82 1.39 -1.41
CA CYS A 111 -7.64 1.61 -0.23
C CYS A 111 -8.14 3.04 -0.25
N VAL A 112 -9.45 3.26 -0.26
CA VAL A 112 -10.08 4.59 -0.35
C VAL A 112 -10.93 4.82 0.89
N ARG A 113 -10.78 6.01 1.47
CA ARG A 113 -11.59 6.49 2.59
C ARG A 113 -11.89 7.97 2.43
N ASP A 114 -12.92 8.44 3.12
CA ASP A 114 -13.15 9.87 3.26
C ASP A 114 -12.22 10.43 4.34
N ARG A 115 -11.54 11.57 4.09
CA ARG A 115 -10.68 12.20 5.08
C ARG A 115 -11.54 12.79 6.21
N PRO A 116 -11.15 12.60 7.48
CA PRO A 116 -11.83 13.28 8.58
C PRO A 116 -11.73 14.81 8.41
N SER A 117 -12.81 15.53 8.69
CA SER A 117 -12.93 16.98 8.51
C SER A 117 -11.91 17.81 9.28
N ASP A 118 -11.32 17.25 10.33
CA ASP A 118 -10.60 18.00 11.36
C ASP A 118 -9.07 18.03 11.13
N GLU A 119 -8.55 17.45 10.04
CA GLU A 119 -7.13 17.52 9.71
C GLU A 119 -6.77 18.79 8.91
N PRO A 120 -5.79 19.58 9.37
CA PRO A 120 -5.38 20.80 8.67
C PRO A 120 -4.77 20.46 7.30
N SER A 121 -5.36 21.01 6.24
CA SER A 121 -4.81 20.94 4.88
C SER A 121 -3.59 21.86 4.75
N SER A 122 -2.47 21.33 4.23
CA SER A 122 -1.24 22.10 4.00
C SER A 122 -1.24 22.92 2.70
N GLN A 123 -2.38 23.02 2.00
CA GLN A 123 -2.54 23.81 0.78
C GLN A 123 -3.91 24.46 0.74
N GLN A 124 -4.02 25.68 1.29
CA GLN A 124 -5.10 26.60 0.98
C GLN A 124 -4.84 27.21 -0.40
N ALA A 125 -5.49 26.67 -1.43
CA ALA A 125 -5.73 27.42 -2.65
C ALA A 125 -6.98 28.27 -2.43
N SER A 126 -6.80 29.59 -2.45
CA SER A 126 -7.84 30.60 -2.35
C SER A 126 -8.83 30.49 -3.52
N GLY A 127 -10.06 30.09 -3.23
CA GLY A 127 -11.18 30.14 -4.16
C GLY A 127 -12.48 30.10 -3.38
N HIS A 128 -13.18 31.23 -3.31
CA HIS A 128 -14.55 31.29 -2.82
C HIS A 128 -15.46 30.57 -3.82
N THR A 129 -16.13 29.50 -3.38
CA THR A 129 -17.34 28.98 -4.05
C THR A 129 -18.51 29.08 -3.08
N GLU A 130 -19.47 29.94 -3.42
CA GLU A 130 -20.78 30.03 -2.79
C GLU A 130 -21.55 28.70 -2.98
N HIS A 131 -22.24 28.27 -1.91
CA HIS A 131 -23.30 27.26 -1.92
C HIS A 131 -23.00 25.96 -2.69
N GLY A 132 -22.14 25.12 -2.12
CA GLY A 132 -21.99 23.73 -2.57
C GLY A 132 -21.12 22.95 -1.59
N ARG A 133 -21.63 21.81 -1.13
CA ARG A 133 -20.93 20.78 -0.34
C ARG A 133 -19.44 20.74 -0.68
N GLU A 134 -18.56 21.05 0.28
CA GLU A 134 -17.11 20.84 0.09
C GLU A 134 -16.90 19.42 -0.45
N PRO A 135 -16.13 19.23 -1.54
CA PRO A 135 -15.88 17.89 -2.03
C PRO A 135 -15.24 17.11 -0.88
N GLN A 136 -15.93 16.08 -0.39
CA GLN A 136 -15.38 15.16 0.61
C GLN A 136 -14.00 14.75 0.13
N ARG A 137 -12.97 15.23 0.82
CA ARG A 137 -11.59 15.12 0.37
C ARG A 137 -11.20 13.66 0.58
N GLN A 138 -11.33 12.85 -0.46
CA GLN A 138 -11.02 11.43 -0.37
C GLN A 138 -9.51 11.25 -0.33
N GLU A 139 -9.06 10.31 0.49
CA GLU A 139 -7.68 9.86 0.52
C GLU A 139 -7.59 8.41 0.12
N ALA A 140 -6.43 8.05 -0.42
CA ALA A 140 -6.12 6.69 -0.78
C ALA A 140 -4.69 6.30 -0.42
N ALA A 141 -4.52 5.00 -0.21
CA ALA A 141 -3.23 4.36 -0.05
C ALA A 141 -3.16 3.12 -0.96
N LEU A 142 -2.00 2.93 -1.60
CA LEU A 142 -1.72 1.71 -2.34
C LEU A 142 -1.31 0.61 -1.36
N ALA A 143 -1.79 -0.62 -1.58
CA ALA A 143 -1.43 -1.75 -0.75
C ALA A 143 -1.28 -3.04 -1.56
N MET A 144 -0.35 -3.91 -1.15
CA MET A 144 0.03 -5.10 -1.92
C MET A 144 0.47 -6.23 -1.00
N ARG A 145 0.06 -7.46 -1.28
CA ARG A 145 0.57 -8.64 -0.57
C ARG A 145 1.86 -9.13 -1.22
N ARG A 146 2.91 -9.31 -0.44
CA ARG A 146 4.22 -9.77 -0.92
C ARG A 146 4.74 -10.93 -0.07
N LEU A 147 5.47 -11.83 -0.72
CA LEU A 147 6.29 -12.84 -0.03
C LEU A 147 7.54 -12.13 0.50
N MET A 148 7.74 -12.19 1.81
CA MET A 148 8.89 -11.57 2.44
C MET A 148 10.12 -12.47 2.31
N PRO A 149 11.33 -11.89 2.20
CA PRO A 149 12.58 -12.65 2.29
C PRO A 149 12.61 -13.45 3.60
N GLY A 150 12.54 -14.77 3.48
CA GLY A 150 12.56 -15.68 4.61
C GLY A 150 13.98 -16.14 4.93
N LYS A 151 14.23 -16.50 6.20
CA LYS A 151 15.44 -17.24 6.55
C LYS A 151 15.33 -18.68 6.02
N PRO A 152 16.42 -19.27 5.49
CA PRO A 152 16.42 -20.68 5.09
C PRO A 152 15.89 -21.58 6.22
N GLY A 153 15.00 -22.52 5.89
CA GLY A 153 14.39 -23.44 6.86
C GLY A 153 13.18 -22.89 7.63
N HIS A 154 12.80 -21.62 7.45
CA HIS A 154 11.56 -21.05 7.99
C HIS A 154 10.46 -21.00 6.91
N PRO A 155 9.17 -21.17 7.30
CA PRO A 155 8.08 -21.01 6.36
C PRO A 155 8.10 -19.60 5.75
N GLN A 156 7.86 -19.51 4.45
CA GLN A 156 7.74 -18.21 3.77
C GLN A 156 6.59 -17.42 4.38
N GLN A 157 6.88 -16.21 4.80
CA GLN A 157 5.91 -15.31 5.41
C GLN A 157 5.42 -14.30 4.37
N THR A 158 4.12 -14.04 4.35
CA THR A 158 3.56 -12.93 3.57
C THR A 158 3.37 -11.71 4.44
N ALA A 159 3.51 -10.53 3.85
CA ALA A 159 3.13 -9.26 4.44
C ALA A 159 2.32 -8.43 3.46
N VAL A 160 1.39 -7.63 3.97
CA VAL A 160 0.75 -6.57 3.20
C VAL A 160 1.54 -5.29 3.41
N LEU A 161 2.10 -4.79 2.33
CA LEU A 161 2.80 -3.52 2.27
C LEU A 161 1.76 -2.43 2.01
N VAL A 162 1.79 -1.35 2.79
CA VAL A 162 0.84 -0.24 2.67
C VAL A 162 1.63 1.05 2.52
N GLY A 163 1.35 1.77 1.43
CA GLY A 163 1.93 3.07 1.15
C GLY A 163 1.36 4.18 2.03
N PRO A 164 1.93 5.39 1.95
CA PRO A 164 1.38 6.54 2.65
C PRO A 164 -0.01 6.88 2.11
N TRP A 165 -0.87 7.38 2.99
CA TRP A 165 -2.14 8.01 2.60
C TRP A 165 -1.87 9.32 1.87
N ARG A 166 -2.52 9.52 0.73
CA ARG A 166 -2.44 10.76 -0.06
C ARG A 166 -3.82 11.13 -0.60
N PRO A 167 -4.04 12.37 -1.07
CA PRO A 167 -5.25 12.72 -1.81
C PRO A 167 -5.54 11.73 -2.94
N ALA A 168 -6.80 11.29 -3.07
CA ALA A 168 -7.19 10.28 -4.04
C ALA A 168 -6.91 10.70 -5.50
N ASP A 169 -7.00 11.99 -5.79
CA ASP A 169 -6.70 12.60 -7.10
C ASP A 169 -5.20 12.70 -7.40
N ALA A 170 -4.32 12.51 -6.41
CA ALA A 170 -2.87 12.43 -6.56
C ALA A 170 -2.36 11.00 -6.81
N MET A 171 -3.23 9.99 -6.71
CA MET A 171 -2.83 8.59 -6.94
C MET A 171 -2.51 8.33 -8.41
N ARG A 172 -1.29 7.87 -8.68
CA ARG A 172 -0.83 7.49 -10.02
C ARG A 172 -0.10 6.14 -9.96
N LEU A 173 -0.16 5.41 -11.07
CA LEU A 173 0.55 4.18 -11.34
C LEU A 173 1.13 4.27 -12.74
N GLU A 174 2.40 3.89 -12.87
CA GLU A 174 3.09 3.78 -14.14
C GLU A 174 3.43 2.33 -14.42
N LEU A 175 3.25 1.90 -15.67
CA LEU A 175 3.56 0.54 -16.09
C LEU A 175 5.01 0.46 -16.58
N HIS A 176 5.93 0.05 -15.70
CA HIS A 176 7.35 -0.09 -16.01
C HIS A 176 7.85 -1.51 -15.71
N GLY A 177 8.54 -2.13 -16.67
CA GLY A 177 9.15 -3.44 -16.48
C GLY A 177 9.30 -4.18 -17.81
N ALA A 178 10.32 -5.05 -17.90
CA ALA A 178 10.54 -5.89 -19.08
C ALA A 178 9.52 -7.04 -19.19
N ASP A 179 9.00 -7.49 -18.04
CA ASP A 179 7.97 -8.52 -17.91
C ASP A 179 7.08 -8.22 -16.69
N PHE A 180 6.09 -9.08 -16.43
CA PHE A 180 5.16 -8.92 -15.30
C PHE A 180 5.83 -9.05 -13.93
N GLY A 181 6.96 -9.75 -13.82
CA GLY A 181 7.74 -9.80 -12.58
C GLY A 181 8.37 -8.44 -12.29
N ALA A 182 9.07 -7.87 -13.27
CA ALA A 182 9.64 -6.53 -13.18
C ALA A 182 8.57 -5.44 -12.99
N LEU A 183 7.42 -5.57 -13.67
CA LEU A 183 6.27 -4.70 -13.49
C LEU A 183 5.73 -4.78 -12.06
N TRP A 184 5.60 -5.98 -11.51
CA TRP A 184 5.15 -6.15 -10.14
C TRP A 184 6.10 -5.50 -9.13
N ASP A 185 7.41 -5.62 -9.32
CA ASP A 185 8.41 -4.97 -8.49
C ASP A 185 8.40 -3.44 -8.62
N SER A 186 8.16 -2.92 -9.83
CA SER A 186 7.96 -1.49 -10.04
C SER A 186 6.71 -0.98 -9.32
N LEU A 187 5.57 -1.68 -9.45
CA LEU A 187 4.32 -1.30 -8.77
C LEU A 187 4.47 -1.34 -7.24
N CYS A 188 5.20 -2.33 -6.71
CA CYS A 188 5.57 -2.37 -5.29
C CYS A 188 6.40 -1.16 -4.88
N SER A 189 7.40 -0.80 -5.69
CA SER A 189 8.26 0.37 -5.44
C SER A 189 7.45 1.67 -5.47
N GLN A 190 6.50 1.82 -6.39
CA GLN A 190 5.66 3.01 -6.47
C GLN A 190 4.77 3.11 -5.23
N ALA A 191 4.22 1.98 -4.77
CA ALA A 191 3.33 1.95 -3.62
C ALA A 191 4.01 2.40 -2.32
N VAL A 192 5.23 1.89 -2.03
CA VAL A 192 5.85 2.10 -0.71
C VAL A 192 7.18 2.83 -0.71
N LEU A 193 7.86 2.95 -1.86
CA LEU A 193 9.14 3.65 -2.00
C LEU A 193 9.05 4.96 -2.80
N ASP A 194 7.88 5.31 -3.35
CA ASP A 194 7.69 6.52 -4.19
C ASP A 194 8.64 6.55 -5.40
N SER A 195 8.89 5.37 -5.99
CA SER A 195 9.82 5.18 -7.11
C SER A 195 9.27 4.16 -8.11
N THR A 196 9.47 4.42 -9.40
CA THR A 196 9.14 3.47 -10.47
C THR A 196 10.22 2.41 -10.69
N ASP A 197 11.42 2.62 -10.15
CA ASP A 197 12.50 1.63 -10.23
C ASP A 197 12.17 0.43 -9.33
N GLY A 198 11.94 -0.73 -9.94
CA GLY A 198 11.67 -2.00 -9.27
C GLY A 198 12.91 -2.79 -8.82
N ALA A 199 14.12 -2.38 -9.23
CA ALA A 199 15.34 -3.15 -8.99
C ALA A 199 15.59 -3.36 -7.48
N ASP A 200 15.92 -4.59 -7.08
CA ASP A 200 16.17 -4.95 -5.67
C ASP A 200 15.12 -4.37 -4.69
N PHE A 201 13.83 -4.43 -5.05
CA PHE A 201 12.77 -3.93 -4.18
C PHE A 201 12.87 -4.52 -2.76
N ASP A 202 13.08 -5.84 -2.65
CA ASP A 202 13.11 -6.52 -1.35
C ASP A 202 14.27 -6.03 -0.48
N GLY A 203 15.46 -5.83 -1.07
CA GLY A 203 16.61 -5.26 -0.38
C GLY A 203 16.37 -3.81 0.07
N ARG A 204 15.83 -2.97 -0.82
CA ARG A 204 15.50 -1.56 -0.51
C ARG A 204 14.41 -1.44 0.56
N TRP A 205 13.37 -2.26 0.48
CA TRP A 205 12.33 -2.31 1.50
C TRP A 205 12.87 -2.79 2.85
N ALA A 206 13.67 -3.86 2.87
CA ALA A 206 14.30 -4.35 4.09
C ALA A 206 15.23 -3.31 4.73
N ALA A 207 15.99 -2.57 3.92
CA ALA A 207 16.82 -1.46 4.38
C ALA A 207 15.97 -0.36 5.02
N ARG A 208 14.87 0.06 4.38
CA ARG A 208 13.96 1.08 4.92
C ARG A 208 13.31 0.65 6.24
N ALA A 209 12.79 -0.57 6.32
CA ALA A 209 12.22 -1.11 7.55
C ALA A 209 13.25 -1.20 8.68
N HIS A 210 14.51 -1.51 8.34
CA HIS A 210 15.60 -1.53 9.30
C HIS A 210 15.95 -0.12 9.81
N ILE A 211 16.02 0.87 8.92
CA ILE A 211 16.21 2.29 9.28
C ILE A 211 15.12 2.76 10.24
N GLU A 212 13.84 2.48 9.95
CA GLU A 212 12.72 2.85 10.82
C GLU A 212 12.86 2.22 12.22
N THR A 213 13.26 0.96 12.29
CA THR A 213 13.52 0.25 13.55
C THR A 213 14.67 0.90 14.33
N LEU A 214 15.78 1.20 13.67
CA LEU A 214 16.94 1.85 14.28
C LEU A 214 16.61 3.26 14.79
N ARG A 215 15.86 4.06 14.03
CA ARG A 215 15.41 5.40 14.45
C ARG A 215 14.49 5.33 15.67
N ALA A 216 13.59 4.35 15.73
CA ALA A 216 12.74 4.15 16.91
C ALA A 216 13.56 3.75 18.15
N GLN A 217 14.58 2.88 17.97
CA GLN A 217 15.50 2.51 19.04
C GLN A 217 16.35 3.69 19.50
N GLU A 218 16.85 4.51 18.57
CA GLU A 218 17.60 5.73 18.88
C GLU A 218 16.75 6.70 19.70
N ALA A 219 15.51 6.96 19.29
CA ALA A 219 14.58 7.85 20.00
C ALA A 219 14.31 7.36 21.43
N LYS A 220 14.14 6.04 21.61
CA LYS A 220 13.97 5.43 22.93
C LYS A 220 15.23 5.59 23.79
N LEU A 221 16.39 5.17 23.27
CA LEU A 221 17.66 5.23 24.00
C LEU A 221 18.07 6.67 24.34
N THR A 222 17.74 7.64 23.50
CA THR A 222 17.98 9.06 23.79
C THR A 222 17.19 9.53 25.01
N LYS A 223 15.91 9.12 25.12
CA LYS A 223 15.09 9.41 26.31
C LYS A 223 15.60 8.68 27.55
N ASP A 224 16.02 7.42 27.40
CA ASP A 224 16.55 6.61 28.51
C ASP A 224 17.88 7.19 29.02
N HIS A 225 18.76 7.65 28.10
CA HIS A 225 20.02 8.32 28.44
C HIS A 225 19.79 9.57 29.29
N ALA A 226 18.80 10.40 28.91
CA ALA A 226 18.46 11.62 29.64
C ALA A 226 17.91 11.34 31.06
N ARG A 227 17.29 10.17 31.27
CA ARG A 227 16.70 9.75 32.57
C ARG A 227 17.67 8.98 33.46
N ALA A 228 18.77 8.46 32.91
CA ALA A 228 19.72 7.63 33.63
C ALA A 228 20.46 8.46 34.69
N LYS A 229 20.36 8.03 35.96
CA LYS A 229 21.02 8.67 37.10
C LYS A 229 22.42 8.11 37.37
N GLN A 230 22.66 6.85 37.01
CA GLN A 230 23.90 6.15 37.28
C GLN A 230 24.91 6.35 36.12
N PRO A 231 26.15 6.78 36.38
CA PRO A 231 27.16 7.01 35.34
C PRO A 231 27.44 5.78 34.46
N ALA A 232 27.51 4.58 35.05
CA ALA A 232 27.76 3.34 34.32
C ALA A 232 26.65 3.05 33.29
N GLN A 233 25.39 3.16 33.71
CA GLN A 233 24.22 2.99 32.84
C GLN A 233 24.19 4.03 31.71
N ARG A 234 24.55 5.28 32.01
CA ARG A 234 24.62 6.35 31.00
C ARG A 234 25.66 6.03 29.91
N ASN A 235 26.83 5.53 30.30
CA ASN A 235 27.89 5.14 29.37
C ASN A 235 27.49 3.94 28.49
N GLU A 236 26.80 2.95 29.05
CA GLU A 236 26.27 1.82 28.27
C GLU A 236 25.26 2.26 27.21
N ILE A 237 24.33 3.15 27.59
CA ILE A 237 23.35 3.70 26.66
C ILE A 237 24.04 4.51 25.56
N TYR A 238 25.05 5.32 25.92
CA TYR A 238 25.84 6.08 24.96
C TYR A 238 26.54 5.18 23.94
N ALA A 239 27.15 4.07 24.38
CA ALA A 239 27.78 3.09 23.48
C ALA A 239 26.76 2.46 22.51
N LYS A 240 25.55 2.15 22.98
CA LYS A 240 24.46 1.64 22.12
C LYS A 240 23.99 2.69 21.12
N LEU A 241 23.82 3.95 21.53
CA LEU A 241 23.47 5.06 20.65
C LEU A 241 24.53 5.27 19.56
N HIS A 242 25.81 5.22 19.91
CA HIS A 242 26.89 5.36 18.93
C HIS A 242 26.84 4.26 17.86
N LYS A 243 26.64 2.98 18.25
CA LYS A 243 26.49 1.87 17.30
C LYS A 243 25.29 2.08 16.35
N ILE A 244 24.14 2.48 16.88
CA ILE A 244 22.93 2.71 16.08
C ILE A 244 23.14 3.86 15.09
N ARG A 245 23.74 4.98 15.52
CA ARG A 245 24.02 6.13 14.65
C ARG A 245 25.01 5.81 13.55
N THR A 246 26.05 5.02 13.85
CA THR A 246 27.01 4.55 12.85
C THR A 246 26.32 3.68 11.79
N GLU A 247 25.46 2.76 12.22
CA GLU A 247 24.72 1.90 11.29
C GLU A 247 23.70 2.70 10.45
N LEU A 248 22.98 3.65 11.05
CA LEU A 248 22.09 4.56 10.32
C LEU A 248 22.86 5.36 9.25
N GLY A 249 24.03 5.91 9.59
CA GLY A 249 24.88 6.64 8.64
C GLY A 249 25.34 5.78 7.46
N ARG A 250 25.57 4.47 7.68
CA ARG A 250 25.92 3.52 6.62
C ARG A 250 24.74 3.20 5.70
N LEU A 251 23.52 3.18 6.24
CA LEU A 251 22.30 2.84 5.50
C LEU A 251 21.71 4.03 4.76
N ASP A 252 21.80 5.26 5.29
CA ASP A 252 21.34 6.48 4.64
C ASP A 252 22.20 6.88 3.41
N GLN A 253 23.39 6.28 3.24
CA GLN A 253 24.31 6.52 2.11
C GLN A 253 24.10 5.58 0.91
N ARG A 254 23.13 4.66 0.98
CA ARG A 254 22.80 3.68 -0.05
C ARG A 254 21.52 4.05 -0.77
#